data_AF-A0A7X4YTW3-F1
#
_entry.id   AF-A0A7X4YTW3-F1
#
_cell.length_a   1.000
_cell.length_b   1.000
_cell.length_c   1.000
_cell.angle_alpha   90.00
_cell.angle_beta   90.00
_cell.angle_gamma   90.00
#
_symmetry.space_group_name_H-M   'P 1'
#
loop_
_entity.id
_entity.type
_entity.pdbx_description
1 polymer ?
#
loop_
_entity_poly.entity_id
_entity_poly.type
_entity_poly.pdbx_seq_one_letter_code
_entity_poly.pdbx_strand_id
1 'polypeptide(L)'
;MSRHTWKAAAEEAAAGGRDVISLTFCLPGFAAGEGSPPLPPGNELAEALLNAIYPLDDRWTAAMKKATSHVLRDCAFRVSSRSDDAIRFVSSGTADLFGVTPATSAALRLASLMQDANESERLQSHLRKLYPPAILAFGKLLAALLELRSSVVFELATAAGERRAAELSFTQMQAACSYIDDTDVTSLVLRVRGSLIALHPGAKTFHIDGDDGAGYDGKMTKEVRRQLLKSAVPLSLPLIVEAVIERLTTYQPSIDEESTLDLLIELDTDPGLSLDETLPVFRRLYARMNAVLERDDGDEHSSPITIEDYSALAELSERLQGSNPLKGARRALHPADLAEMHALLAESKPIGRLALTGEGGMNDEDEDAEHDAPSPAARAAKLKAVAERRRLAAAAYADIVKLTGRLLRMIDALQDIEAAASGK
;
A
#
# COMPACT_ATOMS: atom_id res chain seq x y z
N MET A 1 -22.89 22.53 45.83
CA MET A 1 -21.54 22.61 45.23
C MET A 1 -20.54 22.70 46.37
N SER A 2 -19.70 21.69 46.56
CA SER A 2 -18.61 21.77 47.53
C SER A 2 -17.61 22.77 46.95
N ARG A 3 -17.47 23.96 47.54
CA ARG A 3 -16.40 24.88 47.11
C ARG A 3 -15.11 24.30 47.65
N HIS A 4 -14.30 23.68 46.80
CA HIS A 4 -12.94 23.35 47.15
C HIS A 4 -12.24 24.63 47.66
N THR A 5 -11.57 24.52 48.81
CA THR A 5 -10.94 25.65 49.52
C THR A 5 -9.59 25.99 48.90
N TRP A 6 -9.57 26.19 47.58
CA TRP A 6 -8.39 26.66 46.86
C TRP A 6 -8.39 28.18 46.80
N LYS A 7 -7.20 28.76 46.72
CA LYS A 7 -7.07 30.17 46.30
C LYS A 7 -7.72 30.32 44.92
N ALA A 8 -8.25 31.51 44.62
CA ALA A 8 -8.74 31.79 43.28
C ALA A 8 -7.60 31.58 42.27
N ALA A 9 -7.88 31.02 41.08
CA ALA A 9 -6.85 30.69 40.09
C ALA A 9 -5.92 31.88 39.82
N ALA A 10 -6.50 33.07 39.72
CA ALA A 10 -5.77 34.30 39.47
C ALA A 10 -4.95 34.82 40.66
N GLU A 11 -5.41 34.59 41.90
CA GLU A 11 -4.61 34.93 43.09
C GLU A 11 -3.41 33.99 43.20
N GLU A 12 -3.60 32.71 42.88
CA GLU A 12 -2.53 31.72 42.82
C GLU A 12 -1.53 32.03 41.70
N ALA A 13 -2.02 32.40 40.51
CA ALA A 13 -1.18 32.75 39.37
C ALA A 13 -0.32 33.99 39.64
N ALA A 14 -0.93 35.05 40.19
CA ALA A 14 -0.24 36.28 40.55
C ALA A 14 0.77 36.08 41.68
N ALA A 15 0.41 35.34 42.74
CA ALA A 15 1.30 35.09 43.87
C ALA A 15 2.45 34.13 43.52
N GLY A 16 2.20 33.15 42.66
CA GLY A 16 3.18 32.15 42.24
C GLY A 16 4.06 32.59 41.06
N GLY A 17 3.67 33.67 40.36
CA GLY A 17 4.32 34.08 39.11
C GLY A 17 4.27 32.98 38.06
N ARG A 18 3.15 32.24 37.97
CA ARG A 18 2.99 31.06 37.10
C ARG A 18 1.59 31.03 36.53
N ASP A 19 1.44 30.48 35.34
CA ASP A 19 0.12 30.23 34.76
C ASP A 19 -0.55 29.06 35.46
N VAL A 20 -1.86 29.19 35.68
CA VAL A 20 -2.70 28.25 36.42
C VAL A 20 -3.87 27.84 35.55
N ILE A 21 -4.06 26.53 35.37
CA ILE A 21 -5.24 25.95 34.71
C ILE A 21 -6.06 25.19 35.75
N SER A 22 -7.37 25.37 35.71
CA SER A 22 -8.33 24.63 36.51
C SER A 22 -9.33 23.91 35.63
N LEU A 23 -9.53 22.63 35.93
CA LEU A 23 -10.62 21.83 35.42
C LEU A 23 -11.57 21.57 36.60
N THR A 24 -12.80 22.06 36.51
CA THR A 24 -13.86 21.78 37.50
C THR A 24 -14.94 20.96 36.82
N PHE A 25 -15.47 19.97 37.52
CA PHE A 25 -16.42 19.00 37.01
C PHE A 25 -17.75 19.16 37.74
N CYS A 26 -18.82 19.47 37.02
CA CYS A 26 -20.14 19.53 37.61
C CYS A 26 -20.75 18.12 37.63
N LEU A 27 -20.40 17.33 38.64
CA LEU A 27 -20.96 15.99 38.83
C LEU A 27 -22.48 16.09 39.11
N PRO A 28 -23.34 15.51 38.27
CA PRO A 28 -24.78 15.53 38.52
C PRO A 28 -25.11 14.67 39.76
N GLY A 29 -25.72 15.29 40.77
CA GLY A 29 -26.71 14.63 41.66
C GLY A 29 -26.30 13.35 42.39
N PHE A 30 -25.05 13.16 42.82
CA PHE A 30 -24.75 12.13 43.81
C PHE A 30 -25.25 12.58 45.19
N ALA A 31 -26.43 12.09 45.58
CA ALA A 31 -26.84 12.09 46.97
C ALA A 31 -25.75 11.37 47.78
N ALA A 32 -25.23 12.02 48.82
CA ALA A 32 -24.27 11.45 49.75
C ALA A 32 -24.83 10.12 50.31
N GLY A 33 -24.42 8.98 49.76
CA GLY A 33 -24.96 7.68 50.19
C GLY A 33 -24.50 6.46 49.40
N GLU A 34 -24.26 6.57 48.10
CA GLU A 34 -23.83 5.42 47.29
C GLU A 34 -22.59 5.78 46.47
N GLY A 35 -21.48 5.09 46.78
CA GLY A 35 -20.23 5.03 46.02
C GLY A 35 -19.74 6.32 45.36
N SER A 36 -18.74 6.97 45.96
CA SER A 36 -18.00 8.06 45.29
C SER A 36 -17.64 7.63 43.86
N PRO A 37 -17.92 8.44 42.82
CA PRO A 37 -17.44 8.15 41.49
C PRO A 37 -15.92 7.93 41.56
N PRO A 38 -15.37 6.95 40.84
CA PRO A 38 -13.93 6.71 40.86
C PRO A 38 -13.24 8.02 40.49
N LEU A 39 -12.34 8.47 41.36
CA LEU A 39 -11.45 9.59 41.10
C LEU A 39 -10.92 9.45 39.68
N PRO A 40 -11.15 10.42 38.77
CA PRO A 40 -10.72 10.27 37.38
C PRO A 40 -9.22 9.99 37.33
N PRO A 41 -8.67 9.18 36.42
CA PRO A 41 -7.23 8.93 36.41
C PRO A 41 -6.48 10.26 36.17
N GLY A 42 -6.04 10.90 37.26
CA GLY A 42 -5.54 12.28 37.22
C GLY A 42 -4.24 12.40 36.43
N ASN A 43 -3.52 11.28 36.28
CA ASN A 43 -2.32 11.22 35.46
C ASN A 43 -2.64 11.17 33.96
N GLU A 44 -3.71 10.47 33.56
CA GLU A 44 -4.11 10.37 32.14
C GLU A 44 -4.70 11.69 31.65
N LEU A 45 -5.55 12.34 32.44
CA LEU A 45 -6.07 13.66 32.09
C LEU A 45 -4.98 14.74 32.13
N ALA A 46 -4.03 14.65 33.06
CA ALA A 46 -2.85 15.51 33.08
C ALA A 46 -2.01 15.31 31.82
N GLU A 47 -1.76 14.08 31.42
CA GLU A 47 -1.01 13.75 30.21
C GLU A 47 -1.75 14.21 28.95
N ALA A 48 -3.06 14.01 28.86
CA ALA A 48 -3.88 14.50 27.74
C ALA A 48 -3.84 16.04 27.63
N LEU A 49 -3.93 16.75 28.77
CA LEU A 49 -3.82 18.21 28.80
C LEU A 49 -2.43 18.67 28.33
N LEU A 50 -1.36 18.05 28.83
CA LEU A 50 0.00 18.37 28.41
C LEU A 50 0.21 18.12 26.92
N ASN A 51 -0.24 16.96 26.45
CA ASN A 51 -0.16 16.58 25.05
C ASN A 51 -0.99 17.50 24.14
N ALA A 52 -2.05 18.14 24.65
CA ALA A 52 -2.81 19.16 23.92
C ALA A 52 -2.14 20.54 23.94
N ILE A 53 -1.30 20.86 24.93
CA ILE A 53 -0.60 22.15 25.03
C ILE A 53 0.64 22.21 24.14
N TYR A 54 1.51 21.19 24.16
CA TYR A 54 2.76 21.22 23.38
C TYR A 54 2.55 21.54 21.90
N PRO A 55 1.51 20.99 21.26
CA PRO A 55 1.20 21.25 19.87
C PRO A 55 0.88 22.68 19.48
N LEU A 56 0.53 23.51 20.47
CA LEU A 56 0.06 24.86 20.28
C LEU A 56 1.19 25.89 20.45
N ASP A 57 2.39 25.46 20.85
CA ASP A 57 3.58 26.31 20.91
C ASP A 57 4.08 26.63 19.49
N ASP A 58 4.33 27.91 19.21
CA ASP A 58 4.76 28.41 17.90
C ASP A 58 6.10 27.83 17.43
N ARG A 59 6.93 27.35 18.35
CA ARG A 59 8.21 26.71 18.04
C ARG A 59 8.01 25.27 17.57
N TRP A 60 6.81 24.71 17.71
CA TRP A 60 6.48 23.40 17.16
C TRP A 60 5.92 23.53 15.75
N THR A 61 6.64 22.94 14.79
CA THR A 61 6.25 22.94 13.39
C THR A 61 5.68 21.59 12.98
N ALA A 62 4.82 21.58 11.95
CA ALA A 62 4.25 20.36 11.38
C ALA A 62 5.29 19.28 11.04
N ALA A 63 6.50 19.67 10.65
CA ALA A 63 7.57 18.76 10.26
C ALA A 63 8.18 17.96 11.43
N MET A 64 8.03 18.42 12.67
CA MET A 64 8.81 17.89 13.80
C MET A 64 8.38 16.51 14.30
N LYS A 65 7.20 15.99 13.91
CA LYS A 65 6.57 14.71 14.32
C LYS A 65 6.40 14.48 15.84
N LYS A 66 7.26 15.04 16.68
CA LYS A 66 7.29 15.03 18.15
C LYS A 66 7.75 16.39 18.67
N ALA A 67 7.30 16.78 19.85
CA ALA A 67 7.77 18.00 20.49
C ALA A 67 9.25 17.85 20.89
N THR A 68 10.04 18.91 20.72
CA THR A 68 11.44 18.93 21.17
C THR A 68 11.51 18.98 22.70
N SER A 69 12.64 18.55 23.27
CA SER A 69 12.85 18.59 24.73
C SER A 69 12.67 19.99 25.33
N HIS A 70 13.01 21.03 24.58
CA HIS A 70 12.79 22.43 24.98
C HIS A 70 11.30 22.77 25.06
N VAL A 71 10.51 22.45 24.04
CA VAL A 71 9.05 22.69 24.04
C VAL A 71 8.38 21.89 25.16
N LEU A 72 8.73 20.61 25.32
CA LEU A 72 8.20 19.77 26.40
C LEU A 72 8.46 20.36 27.78
N ARG A 73 9.68 20.84 28.03
CA ARG A 73 10.06 21.43 29.32
C ARG A 73 9.39 22.77 29.56
N ASP A 74 9.38 23.64 28.55
CA ASP A 74 8.93 25.03 28.68
C ASP A 74 7.40 25.12 28.80
N CYS A 75 6.66 24.24 28.14
CA CYS A 75 5.20 24.16 28.19
C CYS A 75 4.66 23.20 29.27
N ALA A 76 5.52 22.64 30.12
CA ALA A 76 5.11 21.63 31.10
C ALA A 76 4.21 22.24 32.19
N PHE A 77 3.03 21.67 32.39
CA PHE A 77 2.18 21.86 33.56
C PHE A 77 2.30 20.68 34.54
N ARG A 78 2.09 20.94 35.83
CA ARG A 78 2.06 19.90 36.86
C ARG A 78 0.77 20.01 37.64
N VAL A 79 0.22 18.87 38.03
CA VAL A 79 -0.89 18.82 38.97
C VAL A 79 -0.40 19.39 40.31
N SER A 80 -0.91 20.54 40.72
CA SER A 80 -0.56 21.18 42.00
C SER A 80 -1.53 20.80 43.11
N SER A 81 -2.78 20.55 42.77
CA SER A 81 -3.84 20.18 43.70
C SER A 81 -4.93 19.39 43.00
N ARG A 82 -5.59 18.54 43.75
CA ARG A 82 -6.64 17.66 43.24
C ARG A 82 -7.71 17.44 44.30
N SER A 83 -8.94 17.34 43.83
CA SER A 83 -10.11 17.04 44.62
C SER A 83 -11.09 16.17 43.83
N ASP A 84 -12.22 15.81 44.43
CA ASP A 84 -13.20 14.92 43.82
C ASP A 84 -13.90 15.55 42.60
N ASP A 85 -14.06 16.88 42.60
CA ASP A 85 -14.72 17.62 41.52
C ASP A 85 -13.78 18.60 40.77
N ALA A 86 -12.49 18.64 41.07
CA ALA A 86 -11.56 19.52 40.36
C ALA A 86 -10.10 19.03 40.29
N ILE A 87 -9.37 19.51 39.28
CA ILE A 87 -7.92 19.36 39.15
C ILE A 87 -7.30 20.72 38.85
N ARG A 88 -6.23 21.04 39.58
CA ARG A 88 -5.44 22.25 39.42
C ARG A 88 -4.09 21.93 38.80
N PHE A 89 -3.74 22.67 37.76
CA PHE A 89 -2.47 22.60 37.08
C PHE A 89 -1.73 23.93 37.18
N VAL A 90 -0.42 23.87 37.40
CA VAL A 90 0.45 25.04 37.43
C VAL A 90 1.61 24.81 36.48
N SER A 91 1.93 25.83 35.69
CA SER A 91 3.09 25.80 34.80
C SER A 91 4.39 25.58 35.57
N SER A 92 5.34 24.88 34.94
CA SER A 92 6.63 24.57 35.55
C SER A 92 7.56 25.78 35.51
N GLY A 93 7.47 26.58 34.45
CA GLY A 93 8.22 27.83 34.27
C GLY A 93 7.61 29.00 35.04
N THR A 94 8.45 29.87 35.57
CA THR A 94 8.02 31.13 36.18
C THR A 94 7.94 32.23 35.13
N ALA A 95 7.09 33.21 35.38
CA ALA A 95 6.91 34.38 34.56
C ALA A 95 8.15 35.27 34.54
N ASP A 96 8.33 35.98 33.43
CA ASP A 96 9.29 37.06 33.28
C ASP A 96 8.80 38.38 33.93
N LEU A 97 9.53 39.46 33.69
CA LEU A 97 9.19 40.80 34.18
C LEU A 97 7.84 41.34 33.66
N PHE A 98 7.30 40.74 32.60
CA PHE A 98 6.02 41.12 32.00
C PHE A 98 4.88 40.17 32.42
N GLY A 99 5.14 39.21 33.31
CA GLY A 99 4.12 38.27 33.75
C GLY A 99 3.85 37.15 32.75
N VAL A 100 4.77 36.89 31.80
CA VAL A 100 4.63 35.87 30.76
C VAL A 100 5.52 34.67 31.10
N THR A 101 4.94 33.48 31.19
CA THR A 101 5.69 32.23 31.29
C THR A 101 5.99 31.67 29.89
N PRO A 102 6.98 30.77 29.75
CA PRO A 102 7.21 30.08 28.47
C PRO A 102 6.00 29.30 27.94
N ALA A 103 5.03 28.95 28.80
CA ALA A 103 3.82 28.20 28.44
C ALA A 103 2.62 29.10 28.08
N THR A 104 2.68 30.40 28.37
CA THR A 104 1.52 31.30 28.32
C THR A 104 0.85 31.32 26.95
N SER A 105 1.62 31.44 25.85
CA SER A 105 1.07 31.48 24.49
C SER A 105 0.28 30.22 24.14
N ALA A 106 0.87 29.04 24.38
CA ALA A 106 0.24 27.75 24.12
C ALA A 106 -1.00 27.52 25.01
N ALA A 107 -0.93 27.92 26.28
CA ALA A 107 -2.06 27.83 27.20
C ALA A 107 -3.23 28.73 26.77
N LEU A 108 -2.96 29.95 26.31
CA LEU A 108 -3.99 30.86 25.78
C LEU A 108 -4.64 30.32 24.50
N ARG A 109 -3.88 29.65 23.63
CA ARG A 109 -4.42 28.96 22.46
C ARG A 109 -5.31 27.78 22.85
N LEU A 110 -4.90 26.98 23.83
CA LEU A 110 -5.75 25.91 24.36
C LEU A 110 -7.04 26.47 24.96
N ALA A 111 -6.96 27.54 25.75
CA ALA A 111 -8.14 28.20 26.31
C ALA A 111 -9.10 28.71 25.22
N SER A 112 -8.56 29.22 24.11
CA SER A 112 -9.36 29.63 22.95
C SER A 112 -10.04 28.44 22.28
N LEU A 113 -9.35 27.31 22.11
CA LEU A 113 -9.95 26.08 21.57
C LEU A 113 -11.05 25.52 22.48
N MET A 114 -10.84 25.54 23.80
CA MET A 114 -11.85 25.15 24.78
C MET A 114 -13.07 26.08 24.73
N GLN A 115 -12.87 27.37 24.47
CA GLN A 115 -13.98 28.31 24.24
C GLN A 115 -14.71 28.00 22.94
N ASP A 116 -13.99 27.83 21.83
CA ASP A 116 -14.61 27.58 20.52
C ASP A 116 -15.30 26.20 20.44
N ALA A 117 -14.93 25.24 21.28
CA ALA A 117 -15.60 23.95 21.38
C ALA A 117 -17.08 24.04 21.81
N ASN A 118 -17.56 25.21 22.24
CA ASN A 118 -18.97 25.46 22.51
C ASN A 118 -19.82 25.68 21.24
N GLU A 119 -19.18 26.01 20.10
CA GLU A 119 -19.82 26.44 18.86
C GLU A 119 -19.11 25.82 17.66
N SER A 120 -19.77 24.84 17.03
CA SER A 120 -19.16 23.98 16.00
C SER A 120 -18.50 24.75 14.86
N GLU A 121 -19.11 25.82 14.36
CA GLU A 121 -18.55 26.62 13.25
C GLU A 121 -17.24 27.33 13.64
N ARG A 122 -17.17 27.87 14.86
CA ARG A 122 -15.95 28.51 15.36
C ARG A 122 -14.84 27.49 15.54
N LEU A 123 -15.17 26.35 16.16
CA LEU A 123 -14.24 25.23 16.33
C LEU A 123 -13.67 24.80 14.97
N GLN A 124 -14.52 24.56 13.98
CA GLN A 124 -14.11 24.20 12.62
C GLN A 124 -13.15 25.24 12.01
N SER A 125 -13.49 26.52 12.11
CA SER A 125 -12.65 27.60 11.57
C SER A 125 -11.29 27.70 12.27
N HIS A 126 -11.24 27.38 13.56
CA HIS A 126 -10.02 27.43 14.36
C HIS A 126 -9.14 26.22 14.07
N LEU A 127 -9.71 25.02 14.03
CA LEU A 127 -8.97 23.78 13.74
C LEU A 127 -8.29 23.84 12.38
N ARG A 128 -8.93 24.43 11.35
CA ARG A 128 -8.31 24.66 10.02
C ARG A 128 -7.03 25.50 10.02
N LYS A 129 -6.76 26.25 11.08
CA LYS A 129 -5.55 27.07 11.25
C LYS A 129 -4.43 26.32 11.99
N LEU A 130 -4.72 25.13 12.50
CA LEU A 130 -3.80 24.31 13.27
C LEU A 130 -3.24 23.17 12.43
N TYR A 131 -2.10 22.63 12.86
CA TYR A 131 -1.53 21.44 12.25
C TYR A 131 -2.27 20.17 12.74
N PRO A 132 -2.36 19.11 11.92
CA PRO A 132 -3.04 17.86 12.26
C PRO A 132 -2.71 17.30 13.65
N PRO A 133 -1.43 17.28 14.09
CA PRO A 133 -1.10 16.74 15.41
C PRO A 133 -1.72 17.52 16.58
N ALA A 134 -1.94 18.83 16.42
CA ALA A 134 -2.60 19.66 17.44
C ALA A 134 -4.10 19.36 17.53
N ILE A 135 -4.73 19.16 16.37
CA ILE A 135 -6.16 18.82 16.26
C ILE A 135 -6.41 17.46 16.92
N LEU A 136 -5.60 16.46 16.60
CA LEU A 136 -5.69 15.12 17.20
C LEU A 136 -5.40 15.12 18.71
N ALA A 137 -4.43 15.92 19.16
CA ALA A 137 -4.14 16.03 20.59
C ALA A 137 -5.28 16.70 21.37
N PHE A 138 -5.91 17.72 20.77
CA PHE A 138 -7.10 18.34 21.34
C PHE A 138 -8.29 17.36 21.38
N GLY A 139 -8.51 16.57 20.32
CA GLY A 139 -9.49 15.49 20.32
C GLY A 139 -9.29 14.48 21.45
N LYS A 140 -8.04 14.06 21.70
CA LYS A 140 -7.70 13.18 22.83
C LYS A 140 -7.99 13.81 24.20
N LEU A 141 -7.75 15.11 24.36
CA LEU A 141 -8.13 15.82 25.59
C LEU A 141 -9.65 15.83 25.77
N LEU A 142 -10.42 16.15 24.73
CA LEU A 142 -11.88 16.11 24.78
C LEU A 142 -12.42 14.71 25.09
N ALA A 143 -11.84 13.66 24.49
CA ALA A 143 -12.18 12.28 24.79
C ALA A 143 -11.91 11.91 26.26
N ALA A 144 -10.74 12.30 26.80
CA ALA A 144 -10.43 12.09 28.21
C ALA A 144 -11.38 12.85 29.14
N LEU A 145 -11.82 14.04 28.76
CA LEU A 145 -12.83 14.81 29.51
C LEU A 145 -14.23 14.19 29.41
N LEU A 146 -14.57 13.56 28.28
CA LEU A 146 -15.85 12.87 28.09
C LEU A 146 -16.02 11.64 28.99
N GLU A 147 -14.93 10.95 29.33
CA GLU A 147 -14.97 9.81 30.24
C GLU A 147 -15.54 10.18 31.62
N LEU A 148 -15.44 11.45 32.02
CA LEU A 148 -15.98 11.99 33.26
C LEU A 148 -17.51 12.04 33.29
N ARG A 149 -18.17 12.00 32.12
CA ARG A 149 -19.64 12.06 31.96
C ARG A 149 -20.30 13.26 32.66
N SER A 150 -19.59 14.38 32.77
CA SER A 150 -20.05 15.61 33.41
C SER A 150 -19.82 16.83 32.52
N SER A 151 -20.40 17.99 32.86
CA SER A 151 -19.91 19.25 32.30
C SER A 151 -18.57 19.62 32.94
N VAL A 152 -17.76 20.34 32.18
CA VAL A 152 -16.40 20.74 32.55
C VAL A 152 -16.29 22.25 32.43
N VAL A 153 -15.80 22.89 33.48
CA VAL A 153 -15.37 24.28 33.47
C VAL A 153 -13.86 24.31 33.39
N PHE A 154 -13.33 24.78 32.26
CA PHE A 154 -11.93 25.09 32.06
C PHE A 154 -11.69 26.55 32.42
N GLU A 155 -10.77 26.84 33.32
CA GLU A 155 -10.33 28.19 33.68
C GLU A 155 -8.82 28.29 33.53
N LEU A 156 -8.33 29.30 32.79
CA LEU A 156 -6.94 29.69 32.71
C LEU A 156 -6.79 31.06 33.36
N ALA A 157 -5.81 31.18 34.26
CA ALA A 157 -5.33 32.45 34.78
C ALA A 157 -3.82 32.56 34.56
N THR A 158 -3.37 33.66 33.96
CA THR A 158 -1.95 33.93 33.72
C THR A 158 -1.35 34.78 34.83
N ALA A 159 -0.02 34.73 34.98
CA ALA A 159 0.68 35.57 35.95
C ALA A 159 0.54 37.08 35.65
N ALA A 160 0.39 37.45 34.37
CA ALA A 160 0.08 38.82 33.93
C ALA A 160 -1.35 39.27 34.25
N GLY A 161 -2.21 38.38 34.76
CA GLY A 161 -3.58 38.70 35.16
C GLY A 161 -4.65 38.48 34.09
N GLU A 162 -4.29 37.92 32.92
CA GLU A 162 -5.26 37.51 31.91
C GLU A 162 -6.05 36.30 32.43
N ARG A 163 -7.36 36.28 32.17
CA ARG A 163 -8.26 35.20 32.59
C ARG A 163 -9.13 34.77 31.42
N ARG A 164 -9.22 33.47 31.19
CA ARG A 164 -10.13 32.86 30.21
C ARG A 164 -10.85 31.70 30.84
N ALA A 165 -12.14 31.58 30.60
CA ALA A 165 -12.92 30.44 31.03
C ALA A 165 -13.79 29.92 29.87
N ALA A 166 -14.03 28.62 29.89
CA ALA A 166 -14.95 27.92 29.01
C ALA A 166 -15.74 26.90 29.84
N GLU A 167 -17.06 26.90 29.70
CA GLU A 167 -17.92 25.85 30.23
C GLU A 167 -18.40 24.99 29.07
N LEU A 168 -18.08 23.70 29.13
CA LEU A 168 -18.46 22.73 28.12
C LEU A 168 -19.38 21.70 28.76
N SER A 169 -20.59 21.60 28.24
CA SER A 169 -21.49 20.49 28.54
C SER A 169 -20.99 19.18 27.94
N PHE A 170 -21.45 18.06 28.48
CA PHE A 170 -21.13 16.73 27.95
C PHE A 170 -21.47 16.61 26.45
N THR A 171 -22.62 17.12 26.02
CA THR A 171 -23.07 17.05 24.63
C THR A 171 -22.21 17.90 23.69
N GLN A 172 -21.72 19.06 24.14
CA GLN A 172 -20.80 19.89 23.35
C GLN A 172 -19.43 19.23 23.20
N MET A 173 -18.87 18.67 24.28
CA MET A 173 -17.63 17.91 24.19
C MET A 173 -17.78 16.70 23.26
N GLN A 174 -18.94 16.02 23.30
CA GLN A 174 -19.23 14.87 22.45
C GLN A 174 -19.28 15.29 20.99
N ALA A 175 -19.99 16.37 20.66
CA ALA A 175 -20.08 16.89 19.30
C ALA A 175 -18.70 17.30 18.75
N ALA A 176 -17.88 17.98 19.57
CA ALA A 176 -16.54 18.40 19.19
C ALA A 176 -15.60 17.19 18.97
N CYS A 177 -15.66 16.18 19.84
CA CYS A 177 -14.89 14.94 19.69
C CYS A 177 -15.32 14.19 18.42
N SER A 178 -16.63 14.01 18.20
CA SER A 178 -17.16 13.34 17.01
C SER A 178 -16.77 14.05 15.72
N TYR A 179 -16.70 15.39 15.71
CA TYR A 179 -16.23 16.13 14.54
C TYR A 179 -14.74 15.88 14.25
N ILE A 180 -13.90 15.82 15.29
CA ILE A 180 -12.45 15.59 15.13
C ILE A 180 -12.19 14.16 14.66
N ASP A 181 -12.89 13.18 15.23
CA ASP A 181 -12.76 11.75 14.93
C ASP A 181 -13.56 11.32 13.70
N ASP A 182 -14.27 12.23 13.03
CA ASP A 182 -15.06 11.92 11.84
C ASP A 182 -14.15 11.42 10.72
N THR A 183 -14.50 10.27 10.15
CA THR A 183 -13.74 9.66 9.06
C THR A 183 -14.68 9.13 8.00
N ASP A 184 -14.49 9.61 6.78
CA ASP A 184 -15.16 9.08 5.60
C ASP A 184 -14.36 7.89 5.08
N VAL A 185 -14.99 6.71 5.03
CA VAL A 185 -14.38 5.50 4.50
C VAL A 185 -15.01 5.16 3.17
N THR A 186 -14.19 5.07 2.14
CA THR A 186 -14.58 4.56 0.83
C THR A 186 -13.85 3.25 0.55
N SER A 187 -14.53 2.34 -0.13
CA SER A 187 -13.99 1.02 -0.50
C SER A 187 -14.10 0.84 -2.01
N LEU A 188 -13.01 0.40 -2.62
CA LEU A 188 -12.93 0.04 -4.03
C LEU A 188 -12.38 -1.38 -4.16
N VAL A 189 -13.12 -2.25 -4.83
CA VAL A 189 -12.66 -3.61 -5.12
C VAL A 189 -11.97 -3.63 -6.48
N LEU A 190 -10.70 -4.02 -6.47
CA LEU A 190 -9.81 -4.14 -7.61
C LEU A 190 -9.56 -5.62 -7.92
N ARG A 191 -9.60 -5.98 -9.20
CA ARG A 191 -9.12 -7.27 -9.69
C ARG A 191 -7.76 -7.05 -10.32
N VAL A 192 -6.74 -7.67 -9.74
CA VAL A 192 -5.34 -7.47 -10.12
C VAL A 192 -4.80 -8.79 -10.63
N ARG A 193 -4.15 -8.75 -11.78
CA ARG A 193 -3.29 -9.81 -12.28
C ARG A 193 -1.86 -9.29 -12.22
N GLY A 194 -0.93 -10.14 -11.79
CA GLY A 194 0.44 -9.71 -11.60
C GLY A 194 1.35 -10.79 -11.04
N SER A 195 2.52 -10.36 -10.59
CA SER A 195 3.53 -11.21 -9.96
C SER A 195 3.53 -10.99 -8.45
N LEU A 196 3.21 -12.03 -7.69
CA LEU A 196 3.34 -12.04 -6.24
C LEU A 196 4.83 -12.11 -5.87
N ILE A 197 5.37 -11.00 -5.37
CA ILE A 197 6.80 -10.86 -5.04
C ILE A 197 7.06 -11.23 -3.58
N ALA A 198 6.17 -10.84 -2.66
CA ALA A 198 6.30 -11.12 -1.25
C ALA A 198 4.98 -11.54 -0.62
N LEU A 199 5.05 -12.54 0.26
CA LEU A 199 3.91 -13.04 1.02
C LEU A 199 4.36 -13.46 2.41
N HIS A 200 3.85 -12.78 3.45
CA HIS A 200 4.22 -13.04 4.84
C HIS A 200 2.99 -13.39 5.68
N PRO A 201 2.57 -14.65 5.75
CA PRO A 201 1.39 -15.07 6.52
C PRO A 201 1.44 -14.70 8.01
N GLY A 202 2.65 -14.68 8.61
CA GLY A 202 2.87 -14.28 10.00
C GLY A 202 2.70 -12.78 10.24
N ALA A 203 3.30 -11.94 9.39
CA ALA A 203 3.16 -10.48 9.43
C ALA A 203 1.81 -10.00 8.85
N LYS A 204 1.07 -10.89 8.19
CA LYS A 204 -0.19 -10.65 7.48
C LYS A 204 -0.05 -9.66 6.32
N THR A 205 1.12 -9.58 5.71
CA THR A 205 1.41 -8.66 4.61
C THR A 205 1.66 -9.37 3.28
N PHE A 206 1.40 -8.67 2.18
CA PHE A 206 1.65 -9.14 0.83
C PHE A 206 2.22 -8.00 -0.04
N HIS A 207 2.81 -8.37 -1.17
CA HIS A 207 3.22 -7.44 -2.22
C HIS A 207 3.07 -8.10 -3.60
N ILE A 208 2.30 -7.46 -4.48
CA ILE A 208 2.06 -7.87 -5.87
C ILE A 208 2.50 -6.72 -6.78
N ASP A 209 3.33 -7.03 -7.76
CA ASP A 209 3.58 -6.15 -8.90
C ASP A 209 2.53 -6.47 -9.97
N GLY A 210 1.61 -5.53 -10.20
CA GLY A 210 0.53 -5.67 -11.17
C GLY A 210 1.02 -5.57 -12.61
N ASP A 211 0.33 -6.28 -13.52
CA ASP A 211 0.57 -6.19 -14.97
C ASP A 211 0.20 -4.79 -15.51
N ASP A 212 -0.55 -4.00 -14.75
CA ASP A 212 -0.86 -2.58 -15.01
C ASP A 212 0.31 -1.63 -14.66
N GLY A 213 1.42 -2.16 -14.15
CA GLY A 213 2.59 -1.40 -13.72
C GLY A 213 2.47 -0.79 -12.33
N ALA A 214 1.39 -1.06 -11.59
CA ALA A 214 1.20 -0.59 -10.22
C ALA A 214 1.68 -1.64 -9.20
N GLY A 215 2.30 -1.16 -8.12
CA GLY A 215 2.61 -1.98 -6.95
C GLY A 215 1.42 -2.00 -5.98
N TYR A 216 1.06 -3.18 -5.51
CA TYR A 216 0.01 -3.38 -4.51
C TYR A 216 0.62 -4.00 -3.26
N ASP A 217 0.58 -3.27 -2.15
CA ASP A 217 1.10 -3.73 -0.86
C ASP A 217 0.12 -3.41 0.27
N GLY A 218 -0.01 -4.35 1.20
CA GLY A 218 -1.00 -4.19 2.25
C GLY A 218 -1.18 -5.41 3.13
N LYS A 219 -2.39 -5.58 3.66
CA LYS A 219 -2.71 -6.64 4.62
C LYS A 219 -3.55 -7.76 3.99
N MET A 220 -3.43 -8.95 4.53
CA MET A 220 -4.25 -10.09 4.14
C MET A 220 -5.45 -10.28 5.07
N THR A 221 -6.59 -10.65 4.47
CA THR A 221 -7.75 -11.12 5.22
C THR A 221 -7.46 -12.43 5.97
N LYS A 222 -8.29 -12.75 6.96
CA LYS A 222 -8.14 -13.96 7.78
C LYS A 222 -8.36 -15.22 6.94
N GLU A 223 -9.24 -15.12 5.94
CA GLU A 223 -9.68 -16.15 5.01
C GLU A 223 -8.52 -16.58 4.11
N VAL A 224 -7.91 -15.62 3.39
CA VAL A 224 -6.71 -15.85 2.54
C VAL A 224 -5.59 -16.46 3.36
N ARG A 225 -5.31 -15.90 4.54
CA ARG A 225 -4.27 -16.43 5.42
C ARG A 225 -4.53 -17.88 5.83
N ARG A 226 -5.80 -18.23 6.13
CA ARG A 226 -6.16 -19.62 6.49
C ARG A 226 -6.04 -20.56 5.30
N GLN A 227 -6.37 -20.12 4.09
CA GLN A 227 -6.19 -20.91 2.87
C GLN A 227 -4.71 -21.18 2.61
N LEU A 228 -3.87 -20.15 2.69
CA LEU A 228 -2.42 -20.25 2.49
C LEU A 228 -1.74 -21.17 3.52
N LEU A 229 -2.11 -21.07 4.80
CA LEU A 229 -1.57 -21.93 5.85
C LEU A 229 -2.01 -23.39 5.73
N LYS A 230 -3.14 -23.66 5.05
CA LYS A 230 -3.62 -25.03 4.79
C LYS A 230 -2.95 -25.65 3.58
N SER A 231 -2.49 -24.84 2.63
CA SER A 231 -1.74 -25.33 1.48
C SER A 231 -0.37 -25.83 1.97
N ALA A 232 -0.14 -27.14 1.90
CA ALA A 232 1.12 -27.77 2.30
C ALA A 232 2.27 -27.47 1.32
N VAL A 233 1.99 -26.77 0.23
CA VAL A 233 2.96 -26.48 -0.83
C VAL A 233 3.64 -25.13 -0.52
N PRO A 234 4.96 -25.10 -0.31
CA PRO A 234 5.68 -23.84 -0.23
C PRO A 234 5.56 -23.12 -1.57
N LEU A 235 5.05 -21.88 -1.55
CA LEU A 235 4.97 -21.02 -2.72
C LEU A 235 6.38 -20.55 -3.07
N SER A 236 6.87 -20.91 -4.25
CA SER A 236 8.09 -20.35 -4.81
C SER A 236 7.75 -18.98 -5.42
N LEU A 237 8.32 -17.92 -4.87
CA LEU A 237 8.15 -16.55 -5.36
C LEU A 237 9.36 -16.15 -6.23
N PRO A 238 9.20 -15.27 -7.23
CA PRO A 238 7.94 -14.66 -7.67
C PRO A 238 7.01 -15.65 -8.40
N LEU A 239 5.69 -15.45 -8.29
CA LEU A 239 4.67 -16.31 -8.91
C LEU A 239 3.57 -15.46 -9.56
N ILE A 240 3.08 -15.87 -10.73
CA ILE A 240 1.94 -15.22 -11.39
C ILE A 240 0.66 -15.53 -10.62
N VAL A 241 -0.09 -14.49 -10.27
CA VAL A 241 -1.31 -14.58 -9.48
C VAL A 241 -2.44 -13.73 -10.07
N GLU A 242 -3.67 -14.14 -9.77
CA GLU A 242 -4.83 -13.27 -9.84
C GLU A 242 -5.34 -13.02 -8.42
N ALA A 243 -5.62 -11.76 -8.10
CA ALA A 243 -5.96 -11.32 -6.77
C ALA A 243 -7.17 -10.38 -6.80
N VAL A 244 -7.99 -10.46 -5.74
CA VAL A 244 -9.01 -9.47 -5.46
C VAL A 244 -8.55 -8.65 -4.27
N ILE A 245 -8.34 -7.36 -4.50
CA ILE A 245 -7.85 -6.41 -3.51
C ILE A 245 -8.97 -5.41 -3.22
N GLU A 246 -9.31 -5.23 -1.95
CA GLU A 246 -10.13 -4.10 -1.50
C GLU A 246 -9.22 -2.97 -1.05
N ARG A 247 -9.27 -1.85 -1.76
CA ARG A 247 -8.62 -0.60 -1.37
C ARG A 247 -9.58 0.18 -0.50
N LEU A 248 -9.21 0.31 0.78
CA LEU A 248 -9.90 1.17 1.72
C LEU A 248 -9.21 2.53 1.75
N THR A 249 -9.93 3.57 1.36
CA THR A 249 -9.47 4.96 1.47
C THR A 249 -10.21 5.62 2.61
N THR A 250 -9.47 6.05 3.63
CA THR A 250 -10.00 6.77 4.80
C THR A 250 -9.60 8.23 4.68
N TYR A 251 -10.58 9.12 4.68
CA TYR A 251 -10.39 10.57 4.69
C TYR A 251 -10.86 11.15 6.03
N GLN A 252 -10.02 11.97 6.67
CA GLN A 252 -10.35 12.62 7.93
C GLN A 252 -10.51 14.13 7.71
N PRO A 253 -11.75 14.66 7.61
CA PRO A 253 -12.01 16.06 7.23
C PRO A 253 -11.44 17.09 8.19
N SER A 254 -11.30 16.73 9.47
CA SER A 254 -10.79 17.63 10.51
C SER A 254 -9.32 18.00 10.32
N ILE A 255 -8.56 17.15 9.61
CA ILE A 255 -7.13 17.33 9.38
C ILE A 255 -6.75 17.36 7.88
N ASP A 256 -7.72 17.18 6.98
CA ASP A 256 -7.54 17.12 5.52
C ASP A 256 -6.48 16.06 5.11
N GLU A 257 -6.56 14.88 5.73
CA GLU A 257 -5.62 13.78 5.51
C GLU A 257 -6.34 12.56 4.92
N GLU A 258 -5.75 12.01 3.86
CA GLU A 258 -6.18 10.79 3.19
C GLU A 258 -5.16 9.67 3.43
N SER A 259 -5.64 8.48 3.77
CA SER A 259 -4.82 7.28 3.89
C SER A 259 -5.46 6.12 3.15
N THR A 260 -4.64 5.31 2.47
CA THR A 260 -5.09 4.13 1.75
C THR A 260 -4.53 2.86 2.37
N LEU A 261 -5.31 1.80 2.34
CA LEU A 261 -4.93 0.46 2.79
C LEU A 261 -5.46 -0.57 1.79
N ASP A 262 -4.56 -1.36 1.22
CA ASP A 262 -4.94 -2.49 0.37
C ASP A 262 -5.13 -3.75 1.21
N LEU A 263 -6.28 -4.40 1.04
CA LEU A 263 -6.65 -5.65 1.68
C LEU A 263 -6.77 -6.78 0.65
N LEU A 264 -5.93 -7.80 0.75
CA LEU A 264 -6.02 -8.99 -0.07
C LEU A 264 -7.18 -9.88 0.40
N ILE A 265 -8.27 -9.89 -0.37
CA ILE A 265 -9.50 -10.64 -0.09
C ILE A 265 -9.47 -12.03 -0.71
N GLU A 266 -8.94 -12.14 -1.93
CA GLU A 266 -8.81 -13.42 -2.63
C GLU A 266 -7.45 -13.49 -3.33
N LEU A 267 -6.86 -14.68 -3.35
CA LEU A 267 -5.59 -14.94 -4.01
C LEU A 267 -5.67 -16.29 -4.73
N ASP A 268 -5.54 -16.24 -6.04
CA ASP A 268 -5.41 -17.38 -6.91
C ASP A 268 -3.95 -17.51 -7.37
N THR A 269 -3.33 -18.62 -6.97
CA THR A 269 -1.90 -18.90 -7.20
C THR A 269 -1.65 -19.71 -8.46
N ASP A 270 -2.72 -20.11 -9.16
CA ASP A 270 -2.65 -20.77 -10.46
C ASP A 270 -3.76 -20.22 -11.37
N PRO A 271 -3.63 -18.95 -11.81
CA PRO A 271 -4.62 -18.30 -12.68
C PRO A 271 -4.58 -18.83 -14.14
N GLY A 272 -3.56 -19.62 -14.48
CA GLY A 272 -3.25 -19.99 -15.85
C GLY A 272 -2.61 -18.85 -16.65
N LEU A 273 -2.00 -19.20 -17.78
CA LEU A 273 -1.36 -18.23 -18.67
C LEU A 273 -2.37 -17.32 -19.38
N SER A 274 -1.99 -16.07 -19.63
CA SER A 274 -2.87 -15.08 -20.26
C SER A 274 -3.10 -15.42 -21.74
N LEU A 275 -4.34 -15.28 -22.21
CA LEU A 275 -4.64 -15.40 -23.65
C LEU A 275 -3.92 -14.30 -24.44
N ASP A 276 -3.93 -13.07 -23.92
CA ASP A 276 -3.37 -11.88 -24.57
C ASP A 276 -1.84 -11.95 -24.71
N GLU A 277 -1.16 -12.69 -23.83
CA GLU A 277 0.28 -12.94 -23.94
C GLU A 277 0.59 -14.15 -24.83
N THR A 278 -0.22 -15.21 -24.73
CA THR A 278 0.03 -16.49 -25.41
C THR A 278 -0.25 -16.37 -26.92
N LEU A 279 -1.34 -15.70 -27.29
CA LEU A 279 -1.83 -15.64 -28.66
C LEU A 279 -0.88 -14.88 -29.63
N PRO A 280 -0.30 -13.71 -29.27
CA PRO A 280 0.66 -13.01 -30.12
C PRO A 280 1.93 -13.83 -30.37
N VAL A 281 2.40 -14.59 -29.38
CA VAL A 281 3.58 -15.45 -29.53
C VAL A 281 3.32 -16.54 -30.57
N PHE A 282 2.19 -17.23 -30.48
CA PHE A 282 1.80 -18.24 -31.48
C PHE A 282 1.59 -17.64 -32.87
N ARG A 283 0.90 -16.50 -32.98
CA ARG A 283 0.69 -15.81 -34.28
C ARG A 283 1.99 -15.42 -34.94
N ARG A 284 2.95 -14.85 -34.20
CA ARG A 284 4.25 -14.43 -34.72
C ARG A 284 5.03 -15.62 -35.29
N LEU A 285 5.07 -16.74 -34.57
CA LEU A 285 5.75 -17.93 -35.07
C LEU A 285 5.03 -18.50 -36.30
N TYR A 286 3.71 -18.66 -36.22
CA TYR A 286 2.91 -19.17 -37.33
C TYR A 286 3.15 -18.38 -38.62
N ALA A 287 3.11 -17.05 -38.55
CA ALA A 287 3.32 -16.18 -39.70
C ALA A 287 4.70 -16.38 -40.35
N ARG A 288 5.77 -16.49 -39.54
CA ARG A 288 7.13 -16.73 -40.06
C ARG A 288 7.26 -18.11 -40.69
N MET A 289 6.77 -19.15 -40.01
CA MET A 289 6.84 -20.51 -40.54
C MET A 289 6.04 -20.64 -41.83
N ASN A 290 4.85 -20.04 -41.89
CA ASN A 290 4.03 -20.03 -43.09
C ASN A 290 4.71 -19.29 -44.25
N ALA A 291 5.31 -18.12 -43.99
CA ALA A 291 6.04 -17.37 -45.01
C ALA A 291 7.23 -18.16 -45.60
N VAL A 292 7.91 -18.98 -44.79
CA VAL A 292 9.00 -19.85 -45.30
C VAL A 292 8.45 -21.03 -46.10
N LEU A 293 7.33 -21.62 -45.70
CA LEU A 293 6.68 -22.70 -46.44
C LEU A 293 6.10 -22.24 -47.79
N GLU A 294 5.70 -20.98 -47.92
CA GLU A 294 5.18 -20.40 -49.16
C GLU A 294 6.27 -20.01 -50.18
N ARG A 295 7.51 -19.76 -49.72
CA ARG A 295 8.67 -19.43 -50.55
C ARG A 295 9.35 -20.67 -51.11
N ASP A 296 8.61 -21.56 -51.78
CA ASP A 296 9.08 -22.86 -52.33
C ASP A 296 10.12 -22.73 -53.49
N ASP A 297 10.94 -21.68 -53.47
CA ASP A 297 12.11 -21.48 -54.30
C ASP A 297 13.31 -22.02 -53.53
N GLY A 298 13.93 -23.10 -54.01
CA GLY A 298 15.00 -23.87 -53.33
C GLY A 298 16.32 -23.13 -53.04
N ASP A 299 16.27 -21.85 -52.71
CA ASP A 299 17.36 -21.00 -52.28
C ASP A 299 17.62 -21.11 -50.78
N GLU A 300 18.87 -20.81 -50.43
CA GLU A 300 19.44 -20.95 -49.09
C GLU A 300 18.62 -20.19 -48.05
N HIS A 301 17.76 -20.89 -47.32
CA HIS A 301 16.96 -20.27 -46.28
C HIS A 301 17.52 -20.60 -44.91
N SER A 302 17.82 -19.53 -44.18
CA SER A 302 18.01 -19.53 -42.74
C SER A 302 16.86 -20.26 -42.04
N SER A 303 17.12 -20.80 -40.85
CA SER A 303 16.11 -21.52 -40.07
C SER A 303 14.84 -20.67 -39.93
N PRO A 304 13.62 -21.21 -40.17
CA PRO A 304 12.36 -20.47 -39.98
C PRO A 304 12.10 -20.10 -38.51
N ILE A 305 12.85 -20.71 -37.59
CA ILE A 305 12.78 -20.50 -36.15
C ILE A 305 14.17 -20.10 -35.67
N THR A 306 14.28 -18.95 -35.03
CA THR A 306 15.52 -18.51 -34.38
C THR A 306 15.71 -19.23 -33.05
N ILE A 307 16.91 -19.12 -32.46
CA ILE A 307 17.17 -19.69 -31.12
C ILE A 307 16.25 -19.04 -30.08
N GLU A 308 16.08 -17.72 -30.13
CA GLU A 308 15.21 -16.96 -29.23
C GLU A 308 13.75 -17.43 -29.31
N ASP A 309 13.26 -17.66 -30.53
CA ASP A 309 11.90 -18.16 -30.74
C ASP A 309 11.73 -19.56 -30.18
N TYR A 310 12.69 -20.44 -30.46
CA TYR A 310 12.69 -21.80 -29.94
C TYR A 310 12.67 -21.80 -28.40
N SER A 311 13.53 -21.00 -27.76
CA SER A 311 13.55 -20.90 -26.30
C SER A 311 12.23 -20.35 -25.76
N ALA A 312 11.69 -19.29 -26.36
CA ALA A 312 10.43 -18.67 -25.91
C ALA A 312 9.24 -19.64 -26.03
N LEU A 313 9.18 -20.44 -27.10
CA LEU A 313 8.11 -21.41 -27.31
C LEU A 313 8.27 -22.68 -26.48
N ALA A 314 9.50 -23.16 -26.29
CA ALA A 314 9.76 -24.28 -25.40
C ALA A 314 9.34 -23.92 -23.96
N GLU A 315 9.74 -22.74 -23.48
CA GLU A 315 9.33 -22.22 -22.17
C GLU A 315 7.82 -22.03 -22.08
N LEU A 316 7.19 -21.39 -23.08
CA LEU A 316 5.74 -21.20 -23.11
C LEU A 316 4.99 -22.54 -23.11
N SER A 317 5.47 -23.54 -23.87
CA SER A 317 4.90 -24.88 -23.92
C SER A 317 4.97 -25.57 -22.56
N GLU A 318 6.13 -25.49 -21.89
CA GLU A 318 6.33 -26.08 -20.56
C GLU A 318 5.43 -25.39 -19.52
N ARG A 319 5.39 -24.06 -19.52
CA ARG A 319 4.49 -23.28 -18.66
C ARG A 319 3.02 -23.62 -18.90
N LEU A 320 2.59 -23.79 -20.15
CA LEU A 320 1.22 -24.23 -20.48
C LEU A 320 0.95 -25.67 -20.00
N GLN A 321 1.92 -26.59 -20.07
CA GLN A 321 1.77 -27.94 -19.51
C GLN A 321 1.64 -27.92 -17.99
N GLY A 322 2.39 -27.06 -17.30
CA GLY A 322 2.38 -26.91 -15.85
C GLY A 322 1.21 -26.10 -15.29
N SER A 323 0.54 -25.29 -16.11
CA SER A 323 -0.59 -24.44 -15.70
C SER A 323 -1.91 -25.20 -15.51
N ASN A 324 -2.85 -24.61 -14.76
CA ASN A 324 -4.18 -25.19 -14.57
C ASN A 324 -4.88 -25.53 -15.91
N PRO A 325 -5.31 -26.79 -16.14
CA PRO A 325 -6.03 -27.14 -17.36
C PRO A 325 -7.41 -26.50 -17.48
N LEU A 326 -7.96 -25.96 -16.39
CA LEU A 326 -9.29 -25.36 -16.36
C LEU A 326 -9.27 -23.82 -16.44
N LYS A 327 -8.09 -23.18 -16.55
CA LYS A 327 -7.95 -21.71 -16.55
C LYS A 327 -7.00 -21.20 -17.64
N GLY A 328 -7.02 -19.88 -17.87
CA GLY A 328 -6.17 -19.19 -18.83
C GLY A 328 -6.23 -19.75 -20.26
N ALA A 329 -5.13 -19.58 -21.00
CA ALA A 329 -4.96 -20.12 -22.33
C ALA A 329 -5.05 -21.65 -22.38
N ARG A 330 -4.58 -22.35 -21.33
CA ARG A 330 -4.56 -23.82 -21.29
C ARG A 330 -5.96 -24.44 -21.37
N ARG A 331 -6.98 -23.75 -20.84
CA ARG A 331 -8.40 -24.15 -20.94
C ARG A 331 -8.89 -24.28 -22.39
N ALA A 332 -8.40 -23.44 -23.30
CA ALA A 332 -8.83 -23.42 -24.69
C ALA A 332 -8.19 -24.54 -25.52
N LEU A 333 -7.00 -24.98 -25.10
CA LEU A 333 -6.12 -25.78 -25.93
C LEU A 333 -6.40 -27.27 -25.77
N HIS A 334 -6.51 -27.98 -26.89
CA HIS A 334 -6.62 -29.42 -26.84
C HIS A 334 -5.34 -30.05 -26.25
N PRO A 335 -5.44 -31.00 -25.30
CA PRO A 335 -4.26 -31.59 -24.66
C PRO A 335 -3.26 -32.21 -25.65
N ALA A 336 -3.77 -32.83 -26.72
CA ALA A 336 -2.93 -33.45 -27.74
C ALA A 336 -2.14 -32.44 -28.57
N ASP A 337 -2.71 -31.28 -28.92
CA ASP A 337 -1.99 -30.26 -29.70
C ASP A 337 -0.79 -29.75 -28.92
N LEU A 338 -0.96 -29.53 -27.62
CA LEU A 338 0.10 -29.02 -26.76
C LEU A 338 1.18 -30.08 -26.46
N ALA A 339 0.79 -31.34 -26.28
CA ALA A 339 1.74 -32.44 -26.09
C ALA A 339 2.59 -32.67 -27.34
N GLU A 340 1.97 -32.59 -28.53
CA GLU A 340 2.69 -32.73 -29.79
C GLU A 340 3.59 -31.53 -30.10
N MET A 341 3.15 -30.30 -29.80
CA MET A 341 3.99 -29.11 -29.92
C MET A 341 5.27 -29.27 -29.06
N HIS A 342 5.10 -29.63 -27.79
CA HIS A 342 6.23 -29.89 -26.88
C HIS A 342 7.17 -30.98 -27.42
N ALA A 343 6.60 -32.07 -27.97
CA ALA A 343 7.39 -33.15 -28.53
C ALA A 343 8.15 -32.76 -29.80
N LEU A 344 7.61 -31.85 -30.63
CA LEU A 344 8.28 -31.31 -31.82
C LEU A 344 9.40 -30.34 -31.45
N LEU A 345 9.22 -29.56 -30.40
CA LEU A 345 10.21 -28.64 -29.86
C LEU A 345 11.28 -29.33 -29.00
N ALA A 346 11.31 -30.65 -28.88
CA ALA A 346 12.37 -31.34 -28.14
C ALA A 346 13.71 -31.26 -28.89
N GLU A 347 14.82 -31.11 -28.16
CA GLU A 347 16.19 -31.08 -28.73
C GLU A 347 16.55 -32.34 -29.52
N SER A 348 15.85 -33.46 -29.28
CA SER A 348 16.03 -34.69 -30.04
C SER A 348 15.46 -34.63 -31.47
N LYS A 349 14.62 -33.64 -31.78
CA LYS A 349 13.96 -33.49 -33.08
C LYS A 349 14.77 -32.65 -34.07
N PRO A 350 14.70 -32.97 -35.37
CA PRO A 350 15.33 -32.18 -36.42
C PRO A 350 15.04 -30.67 -36.36
N ILE A 351 13.79 -30.26 -36.09
CA ILE A 351 13.43 -28.84 -35.99
C ILE A 351 14.07 -28.14 -34.77
N GLY A 352 14.09 -28.79 -33.60
CA GLY A 352 14.76 -28.25 -32.41
C GLY A 352 16.27 -28.12 -32.62
N ARG A 353 16.89 -29.14 -33.22
CA ARG A 353 18.32 -29.09 -33.59
C ARG A 353 18.61 -28.01 -34.65
N LEU A 354 17.70 -27.82 -35.61
CA LEU A 354 17.85 -26.79 -36.64
C LEU A 354 17.80 -25.38 -36.04
N ALA A 355 16.91 -25.14 -35.07
CA ALA A 355 16.85 -23.87 -34.36
C ALA A 355 18.15 -23.61 -33.58
N LEU A 356 18.62 -24.59 -32.80
CA LEU A 356 19.83 -24.49 -31.97
C LEU A 356 21.15 -24.40 -32.75
N THR A 357 21.16 -24.77 -34.04
CA THR A 357 22.34 -24.64 -34.90
C THR A 357 22.46 -23.26 -35.56
N GLY A 358 21.54 -22.34 -35.27
CA GLY A 358 21.41 -21.03 -35.90
C GLY A 358 22.56 -20.03 -35.65
N GLU A 359 23.39 -20.22 -34.62
CA GLU A 359 24.47 -19.28 -34.25
C GLU A 359 25.89 -19.69 -34.69
N GLY A 360 26.05 -20.88 -35.29
CA GLY A 360 27.35 -21.42 -35.65
C GLY A 360 27.84 -21.02 -37.06
N GLY A 361 28.14 -19.75 -37.29
CA GLY A 361 29.09 -19.34 -38.33
C GLY A 361 28.51 -19.12 -39.74
N MET A 362 27.96 -17.94 -39.95
CA MET A 362 28.21 -17.12 -41.14
C MET A 362 27.57 -15.76 -40.90
N ASN A 363 28.29 -14.88 -40.22
CA ASN A 363 28.05 -13.46 -40.46
C ASN A 363 28.41 -13.23 -41.92
N ASP A 364 27.42 -12.83 -42.72
CA ASP A 364 27.63 -12.18 -44.01
C ASP A 364 28.10 -10.71 -43.82
N GLU A 365 28.72 -10.40 -42.68
CA GLU A 365 29.37 -9.12 -42.39
C GLU A 365 30.89 -9.29 -42.41
N ASP A 366 31.43 -9.58 -43.58
CA ASP A 366 32.81 -9.27 -43.94
C ASP A 366 32.78 -8.66 -45.36
N GLU A 367 32.02 -7.58 -45.53
CA GLU A 367 32.08 -6.76 -46.76
C GLU A 367 33.17 -5.68 -46.72
N ASP A 368 33.89 -5.47 -45.61
CA ASP A 368 34.95 -4.45 -45.55
C ASP A 368 36.20 -4.92 -44.78
N ALA A 369 36.88 -5.95 -45.30
CA ALA A 369 38.29 -6.17 -45.01
C ALA A 369 39.02 -6.69 -46.25
N GLU A 370 39.66 -5.76 -46.98
CA GLU A 370 40.76 -6.07 -47.89
C GLU A 370 41.87 -6.81 -47.12
N HIS A 371 41.84 -8.14 -47.04
CA HIS A 371 43.03 -9.00 -47.00
C HIS A 371 42.67 -10.50 -46.94
N ASP A 372 43.38 -11.27 -47.77
CA ASP A 372 43.44 -12.73 -47.87
C ASP A 372 42.18 -13.49 -48.28
N ALA A 373 42.24 -14.03 -49.51
CA ALA A 373 41.30 -15.04 -49.99
C ALA A 373 41.23 -16.20 -48.97
N PRO A 374 40.02 -16.60 -48.52
CA PRO A 374 39.89 -17.63 -47.48
C PRO A 374 40.58 -18.91 -47.92
N SER A 375 41.40 -19.47 -47.01
CA SER A 375 42.15 -20.69 -47.29
C SER A 375 41.24 -21.81 -47.83
N PRO A 376 41.73 -22.70 -48.71
CA PRO A 376 40.94 -23.81 -49.24
C PRO A 376 40.26 -24.66 -48.15
N ALA A 377 40.90 -24.78 -46.97
CA ALA A 377 40.36 -25.46 -45.81
C ALA A 377 39.15 -24.73 -45.19
N ALA A 378 39.20 -23.40 -45.08
CA ALA A 378 38.08 -22.59 -44.60
C ALA A 378 36.88 -22.66 -45.54
N ARG A 379 37.11 -22.64 -46.87
CA ARG A 379 36.05 -22.84 -47.87
C ARG A 379 35.43 -24.23 -47.80
N ALA A 380 36.25 -25.28 -47.63
CA ALA A 380 35.76 -26.65 -47.48
C ALA A 380 34.94 -26.84 -46.19
N ALA A 381 35.37 -26.24 -45.07
CA ALA A 381 34.61 -26.26 -43.82
C ALA A 381 33.26 -25.52 -43.95
N LYS A 382 33.25 -24.34 -44.60
CA LYS A 382 32.04 -23.56 -44.90
C LYS A 382 31.03 -24.38 -45.72
N LEU A 383 31.48 -25.01 -46.81
CA LEU A 383 30.64 -25.86 -47.66
C LEU A 383 30.09 -27.09 -46.92
N LYS A 384 30.91 -27.71 -46.05
CA LYS A 384 30.48 -28.86 -45.25
C LYS A 384 29.41 -28.47 -44.24
N ALA A 385 29.57 -27.34 -43.55
CA ALA A 385 28.58 -26.81 -42.60
C ALA A 385 27.25 -26.48 -43.31
N VAL A 386 27.30 -25.86 -44.50
CA VAL A 386 26.11 -25.59 -45.32
C VAL A 386 25.42 -26.88 -45.74
N ALA A 387 26.16 -27.89 -46.20
CA ALA A 387 25.59 -29.19 -46.59
C ALA A 387 24.94 -29.93 -45.42
N GLU A 388 25.56 -29.89 -44.23
CA GLU A 388 24.99 -30.46 -43.00
C GLU A 388 23.70 -29.73 -42.59
N ARG A 389 23.69 -28.39 -42.66
CA ARG A 389 22.51 -27.57 -42.37
C ARG A 389 21.37 -27.85 -43.35
N ARG A 390 21.65 -27.97 -44.65
CA ARG A 390 20.67 -28.35 -45.68
C ARG A 390 20.06 -29.72 -45.42
N ARG A 391 20.90 -30.70 -45.04
CA ARG A 391 20.42 -32.04 -44.68
C ARG A 391 19.51 -32.01 -43.45
N LEU A 392 19.86 -31.20 -42.44
CA LEU A 392 19.05 -31.02 -41.23
C LEU A 392 17.74 -30.29 -41.54
N ALA A 393 17.76 -29.26 -42.39
CA ALA A 393 16.58 -28.53 -42.84
C ALA A 393 15.60 -29.45 -43.59
N ALA A 394 16.10 -30.29 -44.51
CA ALA A 394 15.29 -31.28 -45.20
C ALA A 394 14.64 -32.28 -44.23
N ALA A 395 15.37 -32.72 -43.19
CA ALA A 395 14.83 -33.59 -42.15
C ALA A 395 13.80 -32.88 -41.25
N ALA A 396 13.95 -31.56 -41.04
CA ALA A 396 13.06 -30.74 -40.23
C ALA A 396 11.79 -30.29 -40.95
N TYR A 397 11.74 -30.34 -42.29
CA TYR A 397 10.60 -29.86 -43.08
C TYR A 397 9.26 -30.46 -42.64
N ALA A 398 9.22 -31.78 -42.44
CA ALA A 398 8.01 -32.47 -41.98
C ALA A 398 7.57 -32.03 -40.57
N ASP A 399 8.53 -31.72 -39.70
CA ASP A 399 8.25 -31.23 -38.35
C ASP A 399 7.75 -29.77 -38.39
N ILE A 400 8.32 -28.94 -39.27
CA ILE A 400 7.89 -27.55 -39.52
C ILE A 400 6.44 -27.52 -39.98
N VAL A 401 6.07 -28.30 -41.00
CA VAL A 401 4.69 -28.37 -41.50
C VAL A 401 3.71 -28.79 -40.40
N LYS A 402 4.08 -29.80 -39.60
CA LYS A 402 3.26 -30.27 -38.48
C LYS A 402 3.08 -29.20 -37.41
N LEU A 403 4.18 -28.55 -37.01
CA LEU A 403 4.16 -27.51 -36.00
C LEU A 403 3.33 -26.30 -36.47
N THR A 404 3.46 -25.87 -37.73
CA THR A 404 2.62 -24.80 -38.31
C THR A 404 1.13 -25.14 -38.24
N GLY A 405 0.74 -26.35 -38.62
CA GLY A 405 -0.66 -26.79 -38.55
C GLY A 405 -1.21 -26.93 -37.13
N ARG A 406 -0.35 -27.30 -36.15
CA ARG A 406 -0.72 -27.33 -34.73
C ARG A 406 -0.90 -25.92 -34.17
N LEU A 407 0.02 -25.00 -34.48
CA LEU A 407 -0.07 -23.60 -34.06
C LEU A 407 -1.34 -22.95 -34.59
N LEU A 408 -1.72 -23.20 -35.86
CA LEU A 408 -2.97 -22.68 -36.41
C LEU A 408 -4.18 -23.13 -35.59
N ARG A 409 -4.31 -24.43 -35.31
CA ARG A 409 -5.40 -24.96 -34.47
C ARG A 409 -5.43 -24.34 -33.08
N MET A 410 -4.26 -24.14 -32.48
CA MET A 410 -4.14 -23.54 -31.15
C MET A 410 -4.52 -22.05 -31.17
N ILE A 411 -4.13 -21.32 -32.22
CA ILE A 411 -4.52 -19.93 -32.46
C ILE A 411 -6.05 -19.83 -32.61
N ASP A 412 -6.65 -20.66 -33.47
CA ASP A 412 -8.10 -20.68 -33.71
C ASP A 412 -8.85 -20.94 -32.40
N ALA A 413 -8.43 -21.95 -31.62
CA ALA A 413 -9.07 -22.27 -30.34
C ALA A 413 -8.98 -21.14 -29.30
N LEU A 414 -7.84 -20.44 -29.23
CA LEU A 414 -7.67 -19.29 -28.35
C LEU A 414 -8.53 -18.09 -28.79
N GLN A 415 -8.65 -17.86 -30.10
CA GLN A 415 -9.48 -16.80 -30.67
C GLN A 415 -10.97 -17.04 -30.43
N ASP A 416 -11.44 -18.29 -30.52
CA ASP A 416 -12.83 -18.64 -30.24
C ASP A 416 -13.22 -18.27 -28.79
N ILE A 417 -12.29 -18.48 -27.84
CA ILE A 417 -12.49 -18.09 -26.43
C ILE A 417 -12.42 -16.57 -26.26
N GLU A 418 -11.47 -15.89 -26.91
CA GLU A 418 -11.33 -14.42 -26.87
C GLU A 418 -12.60 -13.74 -27.41
N ALA A 419 -13.17 -14.26 -28.50
CA ALA A 419 -14.42 -13.78 -29.08
C ALA A 419 -15.62 -14.00 -28.14
N ALA A 420 -15.72 -15.19 -27.54
CA ALA A 420 -16.78 -15.51 -26.58
C ALA A 420 -16.70 -14.65 -25.30
N ALA A 421 -15.49 -14.29 -24.84
CA ALA A 421 -15.28 -13.42 -23.70
C ALA A 421 -15.59 -11.94 -24.02
N SER A 422 -15.42 -11.53 -25.28
CA SER A 422 -15.60 -10.14 -25.73
C SER A 422 -17.04 -9.77 -26.11
N GLY A 423 -17.99 -10.71 -26.06
CA GLY A 423 -19.41 -10.44 -26.30
C GLY A 423 -19.74 -9.90 -27.70
N LYS A 424 -19.03 -10.39 -28.73
CA LYS A 424 -19.43 -10.21 -30.14
C LYS A 424 -20.13 -11.44 -30.68
#